data_AF-J4H527-F1
#
_entry.id   AF-J4H527-F1
#
_cell.length_a   1.000
_cell.length_b   1.000
_cell.length_c   1.000
_cell.angle_alpha   90.00
_cell.angle_beta   90.00
_cell.angle_gamma   90.00
#
_symmetry.space_group_name_H-M   'P 1'
#
loop_
_entity.id
_entity.type
_entity.pdbx_description
1 polymer ?
#
loop_
_entity_poly.entity_id
_entity_poly.type
_entity_poly.pdbx_seq_one_letter_code
_entity_poly.pdbx_strand_id
1 'polypeptide(L)'
;MARKGKSAIAHTIADRSDERGILGYFFCIDRTRQTDRYRKIYSTIGRDLAHRNPLVRRALARTLDEDDELRHTGDLRHRWTKLIKEPIRKASKVTCAPVLIVIDALDESGTKDTRRLPLQLVSGKQTDASVPLPSNFPMLITSRLLPDIYNALRDQQCVEHVSLHDVATESTERDVGRFIAAKLEDWLIFRAQDYATLMQKSSGIFEWAGLSCEHIANSTSIESNPRSRFDALISGISAAGNLLDDMYRIILTAAISRNRRMDSLRMFRALMGQVLALLEPLSRAPLTAIRQRISSKDGADVESVIRPLGVLLTGTTDDQTPIKPLHASFYDFLTDESRSKESFVGEPTMHHQSLAFVSLRVMKAELRFNICGLKNSYLPNAAVTVLEESIIQYISPELQYSCRFWMSHVKAAKFASPLAAEIEYFLTNVTVLFYLEVLSLTQSLSGTASLLSSVIPWIKDYHNYAQIRNAITDTEQLIRRFAAPILRSTPHLYFSALPSAPT
;
A
#
# COMPACT_ATOMS: atom_id res chain seq x y z
N MET A 1 10.56 -7.00 -19.09
CA MET A 1 11.46 -6.64 -17.97
C MET A 1 10.93 -5.40 -17.26
N ALA A 2 11.21 -5.28 -15.97
CA ALA A 2 10.83 -4.12 -15.17
C ALA A 2 11.79 -2.94 -15.45
N ARG A 3 11.31 -1.70 -15.27
CA ARG A 3 12.14 -0.50 -15.01
C ARG A 3 12.89 0.18 -16.15
N LYS A 4 12.39 0.08 -17.39
CA LYS A 4 12.74 0.99 -18.50
C LYS A 4 11.96 2.33 -18.46
N GLY A 5 11.50 2.78 -17.29
CA GLY A 5 10.82 4.08 -17.17
C GLY A 5 9.33 4.14 -17.58
N LYS A 6 8.60 3.01 -17.61
CA LYS A 6 7.15 2.99 -17.94
C LYS A 6 6.32 3.98 -17.13
N SER A 7 6.51 4.02 -15.81
CA SER A 7 5.80 4.95 -14.94
C SER A 7 6.16 6.40 -15.24
N ALA A 8 7.43 6.70 -15.54
CA ALA A 8 7.84 8.04 -15.96
C ALA A 8 7.17 8.47 -17.28
N ILE A 9 7.03 7.55 -18.24
CA ILE A 9 6.29 7.78 -19.48
C ILE A 9 4.80 8.03 -19.18
N ALA A 10 4.17 7.22 -18.34
CA ALA A 10 2.76 7.39 -17.97
C ALA A 10 2.50 8.74 -17.28
N HIS A 11 3.36 9.13 -16.34
CA HIS A 11 3.31 10.44 -15.70
C HIS A 11 3.49 11.58 -16.71
N THR A 12 4.49 11.50 -17.59
CA THR A 12 4.72 12.52 -18.63
C THR A 12 3.52 12.67 -19.58
N ILE A 13 2.90 11.56 -19.98
CA ILE A 13 1.70 11.58 -20.81
C ILE A 13 0.52 12.19 -20.05
N ALA A 14 0.36 11.85 -18.77
CA ALA A 14 -0.70 12.39 -17.92
C ALA A 14 -0.56 13.92 -17.76
N ASP A 15 0.63 14.41 -17.44
CA ASP A 15 0.91 15.84 -17.26
C ASP A 15 0.62 16.62 -18.54
N ARG A 16 1.13 16.17 -19.69
CA ARG A 16 0.84 16.79 -21.00
C ARG A 16 -0.63 16.73 -21.38
N SER A 17 -1.35 15.71 -20.90
CA SER A 17 -2.80 15.56 -21.13
C SER A 17 -3.61 16.48 -20.23
N ASP A 18 -3.13 16.74 -19.01
CA ASP A 18 -3.73 17.67 -18.07
C ASP A 18 -3.60 19.12 -18.57
N GLU A 19 -2.40 19.49 -19.06
CA GLU A 19 -2.14 20.79 -19.72
C GLU A 19 -3.08 21.05 -20.91
N ARG A 20 -3.47 19.98 -21.62
CA ARG A 20 -4.41 20.04 -22.75
C ARG A 20 -5.87 19.92 -22.34
N GLY A 21 -6.17 19.74 -21.05
CA GLY A 21 -7.53 19.58 -20.52
C GLY A 21 -8.22 18.27 -20.93
N ILE A 22 -7.47 17.26 -21.37
CA ILE A 22 -8.00 15.96 -21.82
C ILE A 22 -7.79 14.84 -20.78
N LEU A 23 -7.04 15.08 -19.70
CA LEU A 23 -6.87 14.09 -18.64
C LEU A 23 -8.18 13.93 -17.84
N GLY A 24 -8.79 12.75 -17.93
CA GLY A 24 -9.96 12.40 -17.14
C GLY A 24 -9.60 11.79 -15.78
N TYR A 25 -8.57 10.94 -15.74
CA TYR A 25 -8.16 10.24 -14.53
C TYR A 25 -6.73 9.73 -14.62
N PHE A 26 -6.00 9.78 -13.51
CA PHE A 26 -4.68 9.17 -13.35
C PHE A 26 -4.62 8.37 -12.05
N PHE A 27 -4.18 7.12 -12.12
CA PHE A 27 -3.97 6.28 -10.95
C PHE A 27 -2.72 5.43 -11.08
N CYS A 28 -1.85 5.54 -10.09
CA CYS A 28 -0.70 4.67 -9.92
C CYS A 28 -1.02 3.59 -8.88
N ILE A 29 -0.91 2.33 -9.29
CA ILE A 29 -1.02 1.19 -8.39
C ILE A 29 0.33 1.02 -7.72
N ASP A 30 0.33 1.13 -6.40
CA ASP A 30 1.52 0.93 -5.57
C ASP A 30 1.23 -0.22 -4.61
N ARG A 31 1.94 -1.34 -4.79
CA ARG A 31 1.77 -2.53 -3.95
C ARG A 31 2.18 -2.31 -2.50
N THR A 32 2.99 -1.28 -2.22
CA THR A 32 3.32 -0.88 -0.85
C THR A 32 2.17 -0.13 -0.17
N ARG A 33 1.10 0.18 -0.92
CA ARG A 33 -0.06 0.94 -0.48
C ARG A 33 -1.38 0.17 -0.69
N GLN A 34 -1.55 -1.08 -0.25
CA GLN A 34 -2.92 -1.66 -0.28
C GLN A 34 -3.24 -3.00 0.39
N THR A 35 -4.41 -3.01 1.05
CA THR A 35 -5.43 -4.08 0.92
C THR A 35 -6.84 -3.55 0.59
N ASP A 36 -7.21 -2.31 0.95
CA ASP A 36 -8.58 -1.79 0.74
C ASP A 36 -8.82 -0.87 -0.49
N ARG A 37 -7.79 -0.20 -1.02
CA ARG A 37 -8.04 0.78 -2.11
C ARG A 37 -8.41 0.11 -3.44
N TYR A 38 -8.16 -1.18 -3.63
CA TYR A 38 -8.51 -1.85 -4.88
C TYR A 38 -10.02 -1.99 -5.08
N ARG A 39 -10.78 -2.11 -3.99
CA ARG A 39 -12.24 -2.01 -4.02
C ARG A 39 -12.70 -0.56 -4.25
N LYS A 40 -11.96 0.40 -3.70
CA LYS A 40 -12.26 1.83 -3.84
C LYS A 40 -11.88 2.41 -5.20
N ILE A 41 -11.01 1.76 -5.98
CA ILE A 41 -10.52 2.26 -7.28
C ILE A 41 -11.69 2.64 -8.20
N TYR A 42 -12.76 1.84 -8.21
CA TYR A 42 -13.89 2.07 -9.10
C TYR A 42 -14.69 3.32 -8.71
N SER A 43 -14.91 3.52 -7.41
CA SER A 43 -15.54 4.75 -6.91
C SER A 43 -14.64 5.98 -7.13
N THR A 44 -13.32 5.83 -6.99
CA THR A 44 -12.37 6.91 -7.22
C THR A 44 -12.33 7.30 -8.69
N ILE A 45 -12.24 6.33 -9.61
CA ILE A 45 -12.31 6.57 -11.07
C ILE A 45 -13.60 7.32 -11.41
N GLY A 46 -14.77 6.82 -10.97
CA GLY A 46 -16.06 7.45 -11.28
C GLY A 46 -16.15 8.88 -10.73
N ARG A 47 -15.74 9.10 -9.48
CA ARG A 47 -15.73 10.41 -8.84
C ARG A 47 -14.80 11.40 -9.54
N ASP A 48 -13.57 10.98 -9.84
CA ASP A 48 -12.55 11.87 -10.40
C ASP A 48 -12.87 12.20 -11.87
N LEU A 49 -13.43 11.23 -12.63
CA LEU A 49 -13.99 11.50 -13.95
C LEU A 49 -15.18 12.47 -13.89
N ALA A 50 -16.07 12.33 -12.91
CA ALA A 50 -17.17 13.26 -12.70
C ALA A 50 -16.69 14.66 -12.28
N HIS A 51 -15.59 14.76 -11.54
CA HIS A 51 -15.01 16.05 -11.18
C HIS A 51 -14.50 16.80 -12.42
N ARG A 52 -13.86 16.09 -13.35
CA ARG A 52 -13.22 16.68 -14.54
C ARG A 52 -14.13 16.76 -15.77
N ASN A 53 -15.18 15.94 -15.86
CA ASN A 53 -16.10 15.91 -16.99
C ASN A 53 -17.56 16.12 -16.55
N PRO A 54 -18.17 17.29 -16.83
CA PRO A 54 -19.54 17.60 -16.45
C PRO A 54 -20.61 16.67 -17.04
N LEU A 55 -20.36 16.03 -18.18
CA LEU A 55 -21.29 15.06 -18.78
C LEU A 55 -21.27 13.76 -17.99
N VAL A 56 -20.08 13.26 -17.63
CA VAL A 56 -19.92 12.10 -16.75
C VAL A 56 -20.54 12.40 -15.39
N ARG A 57 -20.33 13.60 -14.84
CA ARG A 57 -20.95 14.02 -13.57
C ARG A 57 -22.47 13.92 -13.58
N ARG A 58 -23.11 14.47 -14.60
CA ARG A 58 -24.57 14.43 -14.74
C ARG A 58 -25.08 13.00 -14.91
N ALA A 59 -24.38 12.19 -15.68
CA ALA A 59 -24.76 10.80 -15.90
C ALA A 59 -24.59 9.96 -14.63
N LEU A 60 -23.50 10.16 -13.88
CA LEU A 60 -23.22 9.47 -12.63
C LEU A 60 -24.19 9.87 -11.52
N ALA A 61 -24.51 11.17 -11.39
CA ALA A 61 -25.48 11.64 -10.41
C ALA A 61 -26.85 10.95 -10.60
N ARG A 62 -27.36 10.91 -11.84
CA ARG A 62 -28.61 10.19 -12.15
C ARG A 62 -28.55 8.70 -11.78
N THR A 63 -27.43 8.03 -12.08
CA THR A 63 -27.27 6.61 -11.73
C THR A 63 -27.26 6.40 -10.22
N LEU A 64 -26.69 7.33 -9.44
CA LEU A 64 -26.66 7.25 -7.97
C LEU A 64 -28.01 7.60 -7.34
N ASP A 65 -28.82 8.46 -7.98
CA ASP A 65 -30.18 8.78 -7.53
C ASP A 65 -31.16 7.61 -7.80
N GLU A 66 -30.92 6.83 -8.86
CA GLU A 66 -31.77 5.70 -9.28
C GLU A 66 -31.45 4.38 -8.55
N ASP A 67 -30.22 4.20 -8.03
CA ASP A 67 -29.74 2.93 -7.46
C ASP A 67 -28.96 3.18 -6.13
N ASP A 68 -29.71 3.28 -5.03
CA ASP A 68 -29.17 3.52 -3.68
C ASP A 68 -28.38 2.30 -3.13
N GLU A 69 -28.59 1.10 -3.71
CA GLU A 69 -27.89 -0.13 -3.34
C GLU A 69 -26.41 -0.11 -3.76
N LEU A 70 -26.03 0.72 -4.75
CA LEU A 70 -24.64 0.90 -5.18
C LEU A 70 -23.70 1.35 -4.05
N ARG A 71 -24.24 2.02 -3.02
CA ARG A 71 -23.48 2.45 -1.83
C ARG A 71 -23.08 1.29 -0.93
N HIS A 72 -23.83 0.19 -0.97
CA HIS A 72 -23.72 -0.93 -0.03
C HIS A 72 -23.31 -2.25 -0.70
N THR A 73 -23.41 -2.35 -2.03
CA THR A 73 -23.08 -3.58 -2.76
C THR A 73 -21.58 -3.91 -2.75
N GLY A 74 -21.28 -5.17 -2.48
CA GLY A 74 -19.95 -5.76 -2.61
C GLY A 74 -19.62 -6.21 -4.04
N ASP A 75 -20.57 -6.15 -4.98
CA ASP A 75 -20.35 -6.59 -6.35
C ASP A 75 -19.57 -5.55 -7.17
N LEU A 76 -18.30 -5.86 -7.41
CA LEU A 76 -17.38 -5.04 -8.18
C LEU A 76 -17.76 -4.98 -9.67
N ARG A 77 -18.45 -5.98 -10.24
CA ARG A 77 -18.91 -5.95 -11.64
C ARG A 77 -20.05 -4.94 -11.81
N HIS A 78 -21.00 -4.95 -10.88
CA HIS A 78 -22.09 -3.98 -10.84
C HIS A 78 -21.55 -2.56 -10.68
N ARG A 79 -20.62 -2.34 -9.74
CA ARG A 79 -19.96 -1.04 -9.53
C ARG A 79 -19.20 -0.54 -10.76
N TRP A 80 -18.43 -1.39 -11.44
CA TRP A 80 -17.75 -1.02 -12.69
C TRP A 80 -18.74 -0.57 -13.77
N THR A 81 -19.83 -1.31 -13.90
CA THR A 81 -20.83 -1.03 -14.93
C THR A 81 -21.56 0.28 -14.65
N LYS A 82 -22.09 0.46 -13.44
CA LYS A 82 -22.89 1.61 -13.04
C LYS A 82 -22.08 2.88 -12.77
N LEU A 83 -20.90 2.78 -12.17
CA LEU A 83 -20.12 3.97 -11.80
C LEU A 83 -19.18 4.46 -12.91
N ILE A 84 -18.84 3.61 -13.89
CA ILE A 84 -17.82 3.91 -14.91
C ILE A 84 -18.38 3.73 -16.32
N LYS A 85 -18.74 2.50 -16.73
CA LYS A 85 -19.14 2.22 -18.13
C LYS A 85 -20.38 3.01 -18.56
N GLU A 86 -21.46 2.96 -17.79
CA GLU A 86 -22.72 3.63 -18.15
C GLU A 86 -22.57 5.17 -18.22
N PRO A 87 -21.97 5.85 -17.21
CA PRO A 87 -21.71 7.28 -17.28
C PRO A 87 -20.83 7.70 -18.46
N ILE A 88 -19.74 6.96 -18.71
CA ILE A 88 -18.86 7.21 -19.86
C ILE A 88 -19.63 7.06 -21.18
N ARG A 89 -20.43 6.00 -21.35
CA ARG A 89 -21.21 5.79 -22.58
C ARG A 89 -22.28 6.86 -22.80
N LYS A 90 -22.90 7.37 -21.74
CA LYS A 90 -23.85 8.48 -21.84
C LYS A 90 -23.11 9.77 -22.25
N ALA A 91 -21.94 10.03 -21.67
CA ALA A 91 -21.12 11.20 -21.99
C ALA A 91 -20.55 11.14 -23.43
N SER A 92 -20.11 9.97 -23.88
CA SER A 92 -19.49 9.78 -25.20
C SER A 92 -20.41 10.06 -26.37
N LYS A 93 -21.73 9.97 -26.18
CA LYS A 93 -22.73 10.32 -27.19
C LYS A 93 -22.89 11.82 -27.39
N VAL A 94 -22.40 12.62 -26.45
CA VAL A 94 -22.62 14.08 -26.41
C VAL A 94 -21.35 14.85 -26.78
N THR A 95 -20.17 14.30 -26.50
CA THR A 95 -18.88 14.92 -26.86
C THR A 95 -18.00 13.96 -27.64
N CYS A 96 -17.28 14.49 -28.62
CA CYS A 96 -16.22 13.78 -29.36
C CYS A 96 -14.82 14.06 -28.80
N ALA A 97 -14.69 14.98 -27.83
CA ALA A 97 -13.38 15.30 -27.25
C ALA A 97 -12.81 14.07 -26.50
N PRO A 98 -11.51 13.78 -26.65
CA PRO A 98 -10.88 12.66 -25.99
C PRO A 98 -10.75 12.92 -24.47
N VAL A 99 -10.98 11.89 -23.67
CA VAL A 99 -10.81 11.91 -22.21
C VAL A 99 -9.91 10.73 -21.82
N LEU A 100 -8.65 11.01 -21.52
CA LEU A 100 -7.65 10.00 -21.22
C LEU A 100 -7.80 9.45 -19.80
N ILE A 101 -7.77 8.12 -19.67
CA ILE A 101 -7.69 7.41 -18.40
C ILE A 101 -6.32 6.71 -18.33
N VAL A 102 -5.52 7.01 -17.31
CA VAL A 102 -4.19 6.41 -17.12
C VAL A 102 -4.18 5.51 -15.89
N ILE A 103 -3.77 4.26 -16.06
CA ILE A 103 -3.56 3.27 -15.00
C ILE A 103 -2.10 2.82 -15.04
N ASP A 104 -1.30 3.33 -14.11
CA ASP A 104 0.11 2.97 -13.99
C ASP A 104 0.32 1.76 -13.07
N ALA A 105 1.28 0.91 -13.45
CA ALA A 105 1.75 -0.27 -12.72
C ALA A 105 0.67 -1.32 -12.40
N LEU A 106 -0.13 -1.72 -13.39
CA LEU A 106 -1.20 -2.71 -13.21
C LEU A 106 -0.73 -4.04 -12.61
N ASP A 107 0.51 -4.46 -12.89
CA ASP A 107 1.09 -5.67 -12.29
C ASP A 107 1.19 -5.61 -10.76
N GLU A 108 1.20 -4.41 -10.17
CA GLU A 108 1.31 -4.19 -8.72
C GLU A 108 -0.02 -4.35 -7.97
N SER A 109 -1.11 -4.73 -8.65
CA SER A 109 -2.46 -4.89 -8.05
C SER A 109 -2.70 -6.23 -7.32
N GLY A 110 -1.63 -6.84 -6.81
CA GLY A 110 -1.68 -8.05 -5.96
C GLY A 110 -1.41 -9.36 -6.72
N THR A 111 -2.19 -10.40 -6.46
CA THR A 111 -2.02 -11.73 -7.05
C THR A 111 -2.78 -11.86 -8.37
N LYS A 112 -2.52 -12.95 -9.10
CA LYS A 112 -3.27 -13.29 -10.32
C LYS A 112 -4.79 -13.32 -10.07
N ASP A 113 -5.21 -13.81 -8.90
CA ASP A 113 -6.62 -13.92 -8.55
C ASP A 113 -7.26 -12.55 -8.26
N THR A 114 -6.55 -11.65 -7.57
CA THR A 114 -7.06 -10.29 -7.32
C THR A 114 -7.13 -9.47 -8.61
N ARG A 115 -6.18 -9.68 -9.53
CA ARG A 115 -6.15 -9.04 -10.86
C ARG A 115 -7.21 -9.55 -11.83
N ARG A 116 -7.66 -10.79 -11.66
CA ARG A 116 -8.54 -11.47 -12.62
C ARG A 116 -9.77 -10.64 -12.98
N LEU A 117 -10.49 -10.15 -11.99
CA LEU A 117 -11.72 -9.38 -12.23
C LEU A 117 -11.47 -8.06 -12.98
N PRO A 118 -10.60 -7.16 -12.52
CA PRO A 118 -10.19 -5.95 -13.23
C PRO A 118 -9.75 -6.19 -14.67
N LEU A 119 -8.93 -7.22 -14.90
CA LEU A 119 -8.53 -7.61 -16.25
C LEU A 119 -9.72 -8.02 -17.10
N GLN A 120 -10.71 -8.73 -16.54
CA GLN A 120 -11.97 -9.02 -17.23
C GLN A 120 -12.78 -7.75 -17.54
N LEU A 121 -12.81 -6.80 -16.62
CA LEU A 121 -13.58 -5.56 -16.77
C LEU A 121 -12.99 -4.64 -17.84
N VAL A 122 -11.65 -4.59 -17.93
CA VAL A 122 -10.91 -3.85 -18.96
C VAL A 122 -10.95 -4.58 -20.31
N SER A 123 -10.76 -5.90 -20.32
CA SER A 123 -10.71 -6.69 -21.57
C SER A 123 -12.07 -7.01 -22.20
N GLY A 124 -13.17 -6.91 -21.45
CA GLY A 124 -14.51 -7.22 -21.97
C GLY A 124 -14.80 -8.71 -22.24
N LYS A 125 -13.83 -9.63 -22.07
CA LYS A 125 -13.91 -11.06 -22.45
C LYS A 125 -14.98 -11.89 -21.70
N GLN A 126 -15.59 -11.39 -20.64
CA GLN A 126 -16.35 -12.25 -19.71
C GLN A 126 -17.55 -11.57 -19.03
N THR A 127 -18.11 -10.52 -19.64
CA THR A 127 -19.32 -9.86 -19.15
C THR A 127 -20.34 -9.79 -20.29
N ASP A 128 -21.63 -10.03 -19.99
CA ASP A 128 -22.75 -9.67 -20.90
C ASP A 128 -22.72 -8.18 -21.32
N ALA A 129 -21.92 -7.36 -20.62
CA ALA A 129 -21.48 -6.01 -20.98
C ALA A 129 -20.31 -5.97 -21.99
N SER A 130 -20.44 -6.71 -23.10
CA SER A 130 -19.45 -6.88 -24.21
C SER A 130 -19.07 -5.59 -24.95
N VAL A 131 -19.65 -4.44 -24.60
CA VAL A 131 -19.36 -3.17 -25.28
C VAL A 131 -18.02 -2.60 -24.76
N PRO A 132 -17.03 -2.39 -25.65
CA PRO A 132 -15.77 -1.76 -25.28
C PRO A 132 -15.99 -0.30 -24.82
N LEU A 133 -15.00 0.29 -24.16
CA LEU A 133 -15.04 1.72 -23.86
C LEU A 133 -15.18 2.52 -25.17
N PRO A 134 -15.94 3.63 -25.19
CA PRO A 134 -16.04 4.49 -26.36
C PRO A 134 -14.66 4.99 -26.83
N SER A 135 -14.48 5.16 -28.14
CA SER A 135 -13.20 5.56 -28.74
C SER A 135 -12.66 6.91 -28.25
N ASN A 136 -13.53 7.80 -27.77
CA ASN A 136 -13.14 9.07 -27.16
C ASN A 136 -12.78 8.96 -25.66
N PHE A 137 -12.73 7.75 -25.08
CA PHE A 137 -12.21 7.51 -23.74
C PHE A 137 -11.04 6.51 -23.78
N PRO A 138 -9.90 6.88 -24.38
CA PRO A 138 -8.74 6.00 -24.46
C PRO A 138 -8.21 5.69 -23.06
N MET A 139 -7.72 4.47 -22.89
CA MET A 139 -7.09 4.02 -21.65
C MET A 139 -5.63 3.67 -21.90
N LEU A 140 -4.73 4.34 -21.19
CA LEU A 140 -3.32 3.99 -21.14
C LEU A 140 -3.06 3.13 -19.91
N ILE A 141 -2.53 1.93 -20.10
CA ILE A 141 -2.18 1.02 -19.01
C ILE A 141 -0.71 0.67 -19.09
N THR A 142 0.03 0.82 -18.00
CA THR A 142 1.39 0.28 -17.90
C THR A 142 1.41 -0.98 -17.05
N SER A 143 2.28 -1.94 -17.42
CA SER A 143 2.44 -3.18 -16.67
C SER A 143 3.79 -3.85 -16.97
N ARG A 144 4.28 -4.69 -16.05
CA ARG A 144 5.21 -5.78 -16.39
C ARG A 144 4.51 -6.77 -17.33
N LEU A 145 5.30 -7.45 -18.15
CA LEU A 145 4.82 -8.52 -19.02
C LEU A 145 4.54 -9.77 -18.17
N LEU A 146 3.37 -9.81 -17.53
CA LEU A 146 2.89 -10.97 -16.80
C LEU A 146 1.95 -11.80 -17.69
N PRO A 147 2.04 -13.15 -17.69
CA PRO A 147 1.21 -13.98 -18.57
C PRO A 147 -0.29 -13.77 -18.42
N ASP A 148 -0.79 -13.55 -17.20
CA ASP A 148 -2.20 -13.27 -16.93
C ASP A 148 -2.68 -11.96 -17.55
N ILE A 149 -1.87 -10.90 -17.48
CA ILE A 149 -2.17 -9.59 -18.06
C ILE A 149 -2.10 -9.66 -19.59
N TYR A 150 -1.01 -10.24 -20.12
CA TYR A 150 -0.81 -10.38 -21.56
C TYR A 150 -1.94 -11.20 -22.20
N ASN A 151 -2.26 -12.38 -21.65
CA ASN A 151 -3.31 -13.25 -22.22
C ASN A 151 -4.72 -12.63 -22.10
N ALA A 152 -4.97 -11.80 -21.10
CA ALA A 152 -6.24 -11.08 -20.97
C ALA A 152 -6.43 -10.05 -22.11
N LEU A 153 -5.35 -9.38 -22.51
CA LEU A 153 -5.41 -8.20 -23.39
C LEU A 153 -4.94 -8.44 -24.84
N ARG A 154 -4.17 -9.50 -25.12
CA ARG A 154 -3.54 -9.72 -26.44
C ARG A 154 -4.53 -9.95 -27.59
N ASP A 155 -5.67 -10.58 -27.34
CA ASP A 155 -6.63 -10.94 -28.39
C ASP A 155 -7.71 -9.86 -28.60
N GLN A 156 -7.53 -8.66 -28.02
CA GLN A 156 -8.49 -7.57 -28.09
C GLN A 156 -8.18 -6.64 -29.26
N GLN A 157 -9.12 -6.49 -30.20
CA GLN A 157 -8.95 -5.64 -31.39
C GLN A 157 -8.73 -4.15 -31.05
N CYS A 158 -9.20 -3.70 -29.88
CA CYS A 158 -9.07 -2.32 -29.42
C CYS A 158 -7.84 -2.07 -28.53
N VAL A 159 -6.92 -3.04 -28.41
CA VAL A 159 -5.73 -2.92 -27.56
C VAL A 159 -4.47 -2.94 -28.41
N GLU A 160 -3.71 -1.86 -28.36
CA GLU A 160 -2.36 -1.77 -28.92
C GLU A 160 -1.31 -2.09 -27.85
N HIS A 161 -0.41 -3.04 -28.15
CA HIS A 161 0.65 -3.44 -27.24
C HIS A 161 1.95 -2.77 -27.63
N VAL A 162 2.47 -1.90 -26.76
CA VAL A 162 3.78 -1.27 -26.94
C VAL A 162 4.76 -1.88 -25.95
N SER A 163 5.77 -2.59 -26.46
CA SER A 163 6.84 -3.15 -25.67
C SER A 163 8.05 -2.22 -25.69
N LEU A 164 8.48 -1.75 -24.51
CA LEU A 164 9.74 -1.01 -24.37
C LEU A 164 11.00 -1.87 -24.64
N HIS A 165 10.82 -3.16 -24.97
CA HIS A 165 11.91 -3.98 -25.48
C HIS A 165 12.19 -3.74 -26.96
N ASP A 166 11.18 -3.27 -27.69
CA ASP A 166 11.26 -3.07 -29.13
C ASP A 166 11.88 -1.69 -29.45
N VAL A 167 12.04 -0.85 -28.43
CA VAL A 167 12.81 0.40 -28.50
C VAL A 167 14.29 0.07 -28.63
N ALA A 168 14.95 0.68 -29.61
CA ALA A 168 16.38 0.50 -29.87
C ALA A 168 17.21 0.71 -28.59
N THR A 169 18.12 -0.24 -28.32
CA THR A 169 19.01 -0.20 -27.16
C THR A 169 19.80 1.10 -27.12
N GLU A 170 20.32 1.56 -28.26
CA GLU A 170 21.06 2.82 -28.40
C GLU A 170 20.26 4.05 -27.92
N SER A 171 18.94 4.09 -28.22
CA SER A 171 18.08 5.18 -27.75
C SER A 171 17.94 5.14 -26.23
N THR A 172 17.78 3.94 -25.66
CA THR A 172 17.66 3.76 -24.21
C THR A 172 18.96 4.16 -23.50
N GLU A 173 20.11 3.71 -24.01
CA GLU A 173 21.42 4.04 -23.45
C GLU A 173 21.71 5.54 -23.52
N ARG A 174 21.37 6.20 -24.64
CA ARG A 174 21.50 7.65 -24.78
C ARG A 174 20.68 8.40 -23.73
N ASP A 175 19.43 7.99 -23.52
CA ASP A 175 18.54 8.64 -22.55
C ASP A 175 18.99 8.39 -21.12
N VAL A 176 19.52 7.20 -20.81
CA VAL A 176 20.16 6.91 -19.52
C VAL A 176 21.44 7.75 -19.32
N GLY A 177 22.27 7.90 -20.35
CA GLY A 177 23.46 8.75 -20.30
C GLY A 177 23.13 10.21 -19.99
N ARG A 178 22.08 10.75 -20.64
CA ARG A 178 21.57 12.11 -20.34
C ARG A 178 21.05 12.22 -18.91
N PHE A 179 20.32 11.21 -18.45
CA PHE A 179 19.81 11.17 -17.08
C PHE A 179 20.95 11.17 -16.04
N ILE A 180 21.99 10.36 -16.24
CA ILE A 180 23.16 10.30 -15.34
C ILE A 180 23.91 11.64 -15.34
N ALA A 181 24.15 12.21 -16.53
CA ALA A 181 24.83 13.50 -16.65
C ALA A 181 24.07 14.59 -15.88
N ALA A 182 22.75 14.70 -16.08
CA ALA A 182 21.92 15.67 -15.36
C ALA A 182 21.90 15.44 -13.84
N LYS A 183 21.96 14.19 -13.37
CA LYS A 183 21.97 13.87 -11.93
C LYS A 183 23.30 14.14 -11.23
N LEU A 184 24.40 14.14 -11.98
CA LEU A 184 25.76 14.31 -11.45
C LEU A 184 26.43 15.60 -11.92
N GLU A 185 25.69 16.50 -12.57
CA GLU A 185 26.20 17.75 -13.16
C GLU A 185 26.85 18.66 -12.11
N ASP A 186 26.23 18.77 -10.93
CA ASP A 186 26.73 19.60 -9.82
C ASP A 186 28.01 19.05 -9.18
N TRP A 187 28.43 17.82 -9.52
CA TRP A 187 29.57 17.13 -8.93
C TRP A 187 30.81 17.26 -9.82
N LEU A 188 31.54 18.37 -9.69
CA LEU A 188 32.73 18.72 -10.47
C LEU A 188 33.87 17.68 -10.48
N ILE A 189 33.82 16.69 -9.59
CA ILE A 189 34.78 15.59 -9.53
C ILE A 189 34.57 14.53 -10.61
N PHE A 190 33.38 14.45 -11.21
CA PHE A 190 33.05 13.46 -12.24
C PHE A 190 33.24 14.05 -13.63
N ARG A 191 33.75 13.22 -14.54
CA ARG A 191 34.02 13.58 -15.94
C ARG A 191 33.13 12.78 -16.88
N ALA A 192 33.12 13.17 -18.15
CA ALA A 192 32.37 12.48 -19.20
C ALA A 192 32.65 10.95 -19.26
N GLN A 193 33.88 10.53 -18.95
CA GLN A 193 34.26 9.11 -18.89
C GLN A 193 33.57 8.36 -17.75
N ASP A 194 33.35 9.00 -16.61
CA ASP A 194 32.63 8.41 -15.47
C ASP A 194 31.15 8.22 -15.81
N TYR A 195 30.54 9.20 -16.47
CA TYR A 195 29.16 9.10 -16.97
C TYR A 195 29.01 7.97 -17.98
N ALA A 196 29.95 7.86 -18.94
CA ALA A 196 29.96 6.77 -19.91
C ALA A 196 30.10 5.40 -19.24
N THR A 197 30.92 5.30 -18.20
CA THR A 197 31.11 4.06 -17.42
C THR A 197 29.80 3.65 -16.71
N LEU A 198 29.13 4.58 -16.03
CA LEU A 198 27.83 4.31 -15.39
C LEU A 198 26.75 3.96 -16.42
N MET A 199 26.72 4.68 -17.55
CA MET A 199 25.80 4.39 -18.64
C MET A 199 25.98 2.95 -19.13
N GLN A 200 27.21 2.54 -19.44
CA GLN A 200 27.51 1.18 -19.90
C GLN A 200 27.13 0.14 -18.84
N LYS A 201 27.48 0.38 -17.58
CA LYS A 201 27.15 -0.53 -16.46
C LYS A 201 25.65 -0.65 -16.22
N SER A 202 24.87 0.40 -16.46
CA SER A 202 23.42 0.39 -16.27
C SER A 202 22.68 -0.59 -17.18
N SER A 203 23.27 -0.95 -18.34
CA SER A 203 22.62 -1.78 -19.36
C SER A 203 21.18 -1.31 -19.70
N GLY A 204 20.96 0.02 -19.72
CA GLY A 204 19.66 0.63 -20.02
C GLY A 204 18.62 0.58 -18.88
N ILE A 205 19.02 0.21 -17.66
CA ILE A 205 18.13 0.14 -16.49
C ILE A 205 18.13 1.47 -15.75
N PHE A 206 17.11 2.30 -15.96
CA PHE A 206 16.96 3.61 -15.32
C PHE A 206 16.97 3.55 -13.78
N GLU A 207 16.36 2.52 -13.19
CA GLU A 207 16.37 2.36 -11.73
C GLU A 207 17.78 2.17 -11.18
N TRP A 208 18.60 1.36 -11.87
CA TRP A 208 19.98 1.18 -11.47
C TRP A 208 20.78 2.48 -11.63
N ALA A 209 20.58 3.21 -12.73
CA ALA A 209 21.25 4.49 -12.95
C ALA A 209 20.88 5.52 -11.86
N GLY A 210 19.60 5.59 -11.49
CA GLY A 210 19.10 6.46 -10.41
C GLY A 210 19.71 6.11 -9.06
N LEU A 211 19.59 4.84 -8.65
CA LEU A 211 20.17 4.35 -7.39
C LEU A 211 21.69 4.56 -7.33
N SER A 212 22.38 4.39 -8.44
CA SER A 212 23.83 4.61 -8.53
C SER A 212 24.19 6.07 -8.30
N CYS A 213 23.51 6.99 -9.00
CA CYS A 213 23.75 8.42 -8.83
C CYS A 213 23.43 8.86 -7.39
N GLU A 214 22.31 8.41 -6.84
CA GLU A 214 21.93 8.72 -5.46
C GLU A 214 22.92 8.13 -4.45
N HIS A 215 23.35 6.88 -4.62
CA HIS A 215 24.34 6.26 -3.75
C HIS A 215 25.69 6.99 -3.80
N ILE A 216 26.11 7.47 -4.96
CA ILE A 216 27.33 8.25 -5.16
C ILE A 216 27.19 9.65 -4.55
N ALA A 217 26.01 10.26 -4.62
CA ALA A 217 25.77 11.61 -4.10
C ALA A 217 25.53 11.61 -2.57
N ASN A 218 25.00 10.53 -2.01
CA ASN A 218 24.52 10.45 -0.61
C ASN A 218 25.57 10.83 0.46
N SER A 219 25.41 11.97 1.14
CA SER A 219 26.39 12.48 2.11
C SER A 219 26.30 11.84 3.51
N THR A 220 25.51 10.78 3.72
CA THR A 220 25.24 10.24 5.07
C THR A 220 26.43 9.53 5.72
N SER A 221 27.49 9.19 4.99
CA SER A 221 28.71 8.64 5.56
C SER A 221 29.83 9.68 5.59
N ILE A 222 30.26 10.04 6.81
CA ILE A 222 31.35 11.00 7.08
C ILE A 222 32.69 10.51 6.50
N GLU A 223 32.84 9.20 6.27
CA GLU A 223 34.12 8.56 5.94
C GLU A 223 34.37 8.30 4.44
N SER A 224 33.38 8.46 3.56
CA SER A 224 33.51 8.09 2.13
C SER A 224 33.10 9.22 1.19
N ASN A 225 34.08 9.80 0.50
CA ASN A 225 33.82 10.80 -0.52
C ASN A 225 33.05 10.18 -1.72
N PRO A 226 32.41 11.00 -2.57
CA PRO A 226 31.63 10.47 -3.71
C PRO A 226 32.47 9.63 -4.69
N ARG A 227 33.76 9.95 -4.86
CA ARG A 227 34.66 9.20 -5.75
C ARG A 227 34.91 7.79 -5.25
N SER A 228 35.19 7.61 -3.95
CA SER A 228 35.37 6.27 -3.37
C SER A 228 34.12 5.41 -3.47
N ARG A 229 32.92 6.02 -3.39
CA ARG A 229 31.65 5.31 -3.60
C ARG A 229 31.42 4.91 -5.04
N PHE A 230 31.77 5.78 -5.99
CA PHE A 230 31.80 5.44 -7.41
C PHE A 230 32.73 4.25 -7.67
N ASP A 231 33.98 4.31 -7.21
CA ASP A 231 34.97 3.26 -7.48
C ASP A 231 34.53 1.93 -6.84
N ALA A 232 34.04 1.95 -5.60
CA ALA A 232 33.50 0.76 -4.92
C ALA A 232 32.27 0.17 -5.63
N LEU A 233 31.38 1.02 -6.16
CA LEU A 233 30.22 0.59 -6.94
C LEU A 233 30.67 -0.15 -8.21
N ILE A 234 31.57 0.45 -8.98
CA ILE A 234 32.05 -0.13 -10.24
C ILE A 234 32.76 -1.47 -10.00
N SER A 235 33.55 -1.58 -8.93
CA SER A 235 34.23 -2.83 -8.55
C SER A 235 33.30 -3.90 -7.97
N GLY A 236 32.20 -3.50 -7.32
CA GLY A 236 31.29 -4.42 -6.61
C GLY A 236 30.28 -5.13 -7.52
N ILE A 237 30.10 -4.68 -8.75
CA ILE A 237 29.13 -5.26 -9.70
C ILE A 237 29.70 -6.51 -10.36
N SER A 238 28.98 -7.62 -10.27
CA SER A 238 29.34 -8.86 -10.95
C SER A 238 28.98 -8.82 -12.44
N ALA A 239 29.83 -9.39 -13.29
CA ALA A 239 29.55 -9.54 -14.71
C ALA A 239 28.46 -10.58 -15.01
N ALA A 240 28.19 -11.50 -14.08
CA ALA A 240 27.23 -12.59 -14.24
C ALA A 240 26.00 -12.48 -13.31
N GLY A 241 25.97 -11.45 -12.44
CA GLY A 241 24.92 -11.25 -11.44
C GLY A 241 23.73 -10.43 -11.95
N ASN A 242 22.66 -10.38 -11.15
CA ASN A 242 21.59 -9.42 -11.37
C ASN A 242 22.08 -8.04 -10.90
N LEU A 243 22.22 -7.11 -11.83
CA LEU A 243 22.76 -5.77 -11.61
C LEU A 243 22.07 -5.00 -10.46
N LEU A 244 20.74 -5.11 -10.33
CA LEU A 244 20.00 -4.46 -9.26
C LEU A 244 20.21 -5.15 -7.91
N ASP A 245 20.34 -6.48 -7.90
CA ASP A 245 20.59 -7.21 -6.66
C ASP A 245 21.98 -6.89 -6.12
N ASP A 246 22.98 -6.76 -6.99
CA ASP A 246 24.32 -6.29 -6.63
C ASP A 246 24.28 -4.87 -6.07
N MET A 247 23.52 -3.98 -6.70
CA MET A 247 23.31 -2.61 -6.19
C MET A 247 22.72 -2.61 -4.77
N TYR A 248 21.67 -3.39 -4.54
CA TYR A 248 21.05 -3.49 -3.22
C TYR A 248 22.01 -4.04 -2.18
N ARG A 249 22.83 -5.05 -2.54
CA ARG A 249 23.86 -5.59 -1.64
C ARG A 249 24.92 -4.55 -1.30
N ILE A 250 25.38 -3.75 -2.26
CA ILE A 250 26.36 -2.69 -2.04
C ILE A 250 25.81 -1.66 -1.05
N ILE A 251 24.60 -1.16 -1.27
CA ILE A 251 23.96 -0.18 -0.37
C ILE A 251 23.77 -0.76 1.03
N LEU A 252 23.23 -1.97 1.15
CA LEU A 252 23.00 -2.61 2.45
C LEU A 252 24.31 -2.91 3.19
N THR A 253 25.36 -3.30 2.47
CA THR A 253 26.68 -3.55 3.07
C THR A 253 27.31 -2.27 3.61
N ALA A 254 27.05 -1.12 2.96
CA ALA A 254 27.47 0.18 3.45
C ALA A 254 26.63 0.67 4.64
N ALA A 255 25.33 0.35 4.66
CA ALA A 255 24.40 0.76 5.70
C ALA A 255 24.52 -0.05 7.01
N ILE A 256 24.82 -1.35 6.90
CA ILE A 256 24.82 -2.28 8.04
C ILE A 256 26.18 -2.25 8.75
N SER A 257 26.18 -1.87 10.04
CA SER A 257 27.40 -1.75 10.86
C SER A 257 28.22 -3.03 10.88
N ARG A 258 29.52 -2.91 10.57
CA ARG A 258 30.47 -4.03 10.59
C ARG A 258 30.81 -4.48 12.01
N ASN A 259 30.90 -3.55 12.96
CA ASN A 259 31.32 -3.84 14.34
C ASN A 259 30.27 -4.65 15.12
N ARG A 260 28.99 -4.56 14.75
CA ARG A 260 27.88 -5.32 15.34
C ARG A 260 27.01 -5.96 14.26
N ARG A 261 27.64 -6.63 13.30
CA ARG A 261 26.98 -7.10 12.08
C ARG A 261 25.75 -7.98 12.34
N MET A 262 25.88 -8.97 13.23
CA MET A 262 24.78 -9.91 13.51
C MET A 262 23.58 -9.22 14.16
N ASP A 263 23.81 -8.34 15.14
CA ASP A 263 22.74 -7.57 15.78
C ASP A 263 22.10 -6.58 14.79
N SER A 264 22.91 -5.88 14.01
CA SER A 264 22.43 -4.92 13.01
C SER A 264 21.59 -5.61 11.92
N LEU A 265 22.01 -6.80 11.47
CA LEU A 265 21.23 -7.63 10.55
C LEU A 265 19.92 -8.11 11.19
N ARG A 266 19.94 -8.56 12.44
CA ARG A 266 18.72 -8.97 13.16
C ARG A 266 17.72 -7.80 13.23
N MET A 267 18.19 -6.63 13.64
CA MET A 267 17.37 -5.41 13.74
C MET A 267 16.81 -4.99 12.38
N PHE A 268 17.67 -4.98 11.34
CA PHE A 268 17.28 -4.70 9.97
C PHE A 268 16.20 -5.65 9.47
N ARG A 269 16.40 -6.96 9.59
CA ARG A 269 15.44 -7.97 9.12
C ARG A 269 14.10 -7.86 9.84
N ALA A 270 14.12 -7.65 11.15
CA ALA A 270 12.92 -7.49 11.96
C ALA A 270 12.16 -6.20 11.60
N LEU A 271 12.86 -5.08 11.40
CA LEU A 271 12.21 -3.81 11.01
C LEU A 271 11.67 -3.86 9.59
N MET A 272 12.50 -4.27 8.63
CA MET A 272 12.09 -4.35 7.24
C MET A 272 10.98 -5.38 7.04
N GLY A 273 11.07 -6.53 7.70
CA GLY A 273 9.99 -7.51 7.69
C GLY A 273 8.64 -6.94 8.14
N GLN A 274 8.64 -6.12 9.19
CA GLN A 274 7.43 -5.40 9.63
C GLN A 274 6.99 -4.35 8.61
N VAL A 275 7.89 -3.48 8.14
CA VAL A 275 7.58 -2.45 7.14
C VAL A 275 6.93 -3.06 5.89
N LEU A 276 7.44 -4.20 5.43
CA LEU A 276 6.91 -4.92 4.26
C LEU A 276 5.57 -5.64 4.55
N ALA A 277 5.30 -5.98 5.81
CA ALA A 277 4.06 -6.64 6.23
C ALA A 277 2.95 -5.64 6.66
N LEU A 278 3.27 -4.34 6.82
CA LEU A 278 2.28 -3.31 7.13
C LEU A 278 1.21 -3.24 6.03
N LEU A 279 -0.06 -3.24 6.44
CA LEU A 279 -1.20 -3.12 5.52
C LEU A 279 -1.48 -1.66 5.12
N GLU A 280 -0.97 -0.74 5.92
CA GLU A 280 -0.93 0.70 5.67
C GLU A 280 0.44 1.22 6.16
N PRO A 281 1.26 1.84 5.29
CA PRO A 281 2.58 2.34 5.69
C PRO A 281 2.48 3.33 6.84
N LEU A 282 3.35 3.16 7.84
CA LEU A 282 3.46 4.04 9.00
C LEU A 282 4.71 4.91 8.90
N SER A 283 4.63 6.12 9.44
CA SER A 283 5.81 6.96 9.61
C SER A 283 6.66 6.47 10.78
N ARG A 284 7.80 7.13 10.99
CA ARG A 284 8.81 6.72 11.98
C ARG A 284 8.27 6.69 13.42
N ALA A 285 7.52 7.69 13.85
CA ALA A 285 7.05 7.77 15.23
C ALA A 285 6.06 6.62 15.61
N PRO A 286 4.97 6.37 14.86
CA PRO A 286 4.07 5.25 15.15
C PRO A 286 4.76 3.88 15.04
N LEU A 287 5.68 3.71 14.08
CA LEU A 287 6.43 2.47 13.93
C LEU A 287 7.36 2.24 15.14
N THR A 288 7.99 3.30 15.65
CA THR A 288 8.78 3.25 16.88
C THR A 288 7.92 2.85 18.08
N ALA A 289 6.74 3.46 18.24
CA ALA A 289 5.80 3.15 19.32
C ALA A 289 5.35 1.68 19.30
N ILE A 290 5.00 1.16 18.12
CA ILE A 290 4.69 -0.27 17.89
C ILE A 290 5.87 -1.13 18.34
N ARG A 291 7.09 -0.80 17.92
CA ARG A 291 8.27 -1.61 18.22
C ARG A 291 8.69 -1.59 19.68
N GLN A 292 8.43 -0.51 20.42
CA GLN A 292 8.65 -0.45 21.87
C GLN A 292 7.80 -1.47 22.65
N ARG A 293 6.71 -1.99 22.06
CA ARG A 293 5.87 -3.04 22.66
C ARG A 293 6.37 -4.46 22.37
N ILE A 294 7.40 -4.60 21.53
CA ILE A 294 8.12 -5.85 21.28
C ILE A 294 9.10 -6.09 22.43
N SER A 295 9.41 -7.35 22.74
CA SER A 295 10.41 -7.71 23.76
C SER A 295 11.72 -6.90 23.62
N SER A 296 12.32 -6.55 24.77
CA SER A 296 13.43 -5.61 24.90
C SER A 296 14.68 -5.88 24.04
N LYS A 297 14.86 -7.11 23.52
CA LYS A 297 15.99 -7.47 22.64
C LYS A 297 15.81 -7.03 21.17
N ASP A 298 14.59 -6.70 20.76
CA ASP A 298 14.25 -6.31 19.38
C ASP A 298 13.62 -4.90 19.28
N GLY A 299 13.50 -4.19 20.40
CA GLY A 299 13.08 -2.79 20.53
C GLY A 299 14.12 -1.80 19.98
N ALA A 300 14.57 -2.04 18.75
CA ALA A 300 15.52 -1.24 18.02
C ALA A 300 15.04 0.21 17.83
N ASP A 301 15.97 1.15 17.91
CA ASP A 301 15.79 2.49 17.39
C ASP A 301 15.55 2.42 15.87
N VAL A 302 14.32 2.67 15.45
CA VAL A 302 13.89 2.68 14.05
C VAL A 302 14.77 3.61 13.23
N GLU A 303 15.14 4.76 13.80
CA GLU A 303 15.92 5.78 13.12
C GLU A 303 17.32 5.27 12.72
N SER A 304 18.00 4.58 13.64
CA SER A 304 19.33 4.02 13.39
C SER A 304 19.37 3.04 12.20
N VAL A 305 18.25 2.36 11.92
CA VAL A 305 18.15 1.38 10.83
C VAL A 305 17.73 2.03 9.51
N ILE A 306 16.77 2.96 9.54
CA ILE A 306 16.22 3.54 8.29
C ILE A 306 17.06 4.69 7.75
N ARG A 307 17.70 5.49 8.60
CA ARG A 307 18.44 6.70 8.17
C ARG A 307 19.54 6.39 7.15
N PRO A 308 20.35 5.32 7.29
CA PRO A 308 21.34 4.94 6.27
C PRO A 308 20.73 4.44 4.94
N LEU A 309 19.43 4.14 4.92
CA LEU A 309 18.71 3.55 3.80
C LEU A 309 17.90 4.59 3.00
N GLY A 310 18.23 5.89 3.11
CA GLY A 310 17.51 6.97 2.43
C GLY A 310 17.41 6.83 0.90
N VAL A 311 18.38 6.16 0.27
CA VAL A 311 18.36 5.86 -1.18
C VAL A 311 17.47 4.66 -1.54
N LEU A 312 16.92 3.94 -0.55
CA LEU A 312 16.05 2.78 -0.74
C LEU A 312 14.65 2.98 -0.17
N LEU A 313 14.49 3.90 0.78
CA LEU A 313 13.27 4.09 1.55
C LEU A 313 12.82 5.55 1.56
N THR A 314 11.50 5.78 1.53
CA THR A 314 10.92 7.07 1.91
C THR A 314 10.83 7.21 3.43
N GLY A 315 10.60 8.42 3.94
CA GLY A 315 10.34 8.65 5.37
C GLY A 315 11.56 8.41 6.27
N THR A 316 12.76 8.57 5.72
CA THR A 316 14.02 8.39 6.45
C THR A 316 14.51 9.68 7.13
N THR A 317 13.96 10.84 6.74
CA THR A 317 14.39 12.17 7.19
C THR A 317 13.34 12.94 7.98
N ASP A 318 12.08 12.53 7.96
CA ASP A 318 10.99 13.22 8.64
C ASP A 318 10.00 12.25 9.31
N ASP A 319 9.21 12.76 10.27
CA ASP A 319 8.29 11.97 11.09
C ASP A 319 6.89 11.80 10.51
N GLN A 320 6.58 12.44 9.37
CA GLN A 320 5.23 12.47 8.79
C GLN A 320 5.12 11.55 7.58
N THR A 321 6.19 11.45 6.79
CA THR A 321 6.25 10.62 5.60
C THR A 321 6.31 9.14 6.00
N PRO A 322 5.40 8.29 5.49
CA PRO A 322 5.45 6.87 5.77
C PRO A 322 6.73 6.21 5.25
N ILE A 323 7.24 5.25 6.02
CA ILE A 323 8.41 4.45 5.66
C ILE A 323 7.97 3.36 4.70
N LYS A 324 8.55 3.37 3.49
CA LYS A 324 8.31 2.33 2.49
C LYS A 324 9.47 2.23 1.50
N PRO A 325 9.67 1.07 0.85
CA PRO A 325 10.56 0.95 -0.31
C PRO A 325 10.22 1.97 -1.41
N LEU A 326 11.23 2.65 -1.94
CA LEU A 326 11.07 3.54 -3.10
C LEU A 326 10.65 2.77 -4.35
N HIS A 327 11.15 1.54 -4.49
CA HIS A 327 10.87 0.68 -5.63
C HIS A 327 10.44 -0.71 -5.21
N ALA A 328 9.47 -1.24 -5.94
CA ALA A 328 9.01 -2.62 -5.82
C ALA A 328 10.18 -3.62 -5.83
N SER A 329 11.18 -3.44 -6.68
CA SER A 329 12.40 -4.27 -6.72
C SER A 329 13.01 -4.60 -5.40
N PHE A 330 13.07 -3.60 -4.52
CA PHE A 330 13.75 -3.72 -3.26
C PHE A 330 12.94 -4.62 -2.33
N TYR A 331 11.60 -4.48 -2.36
CA TYR A 331 10.70 -5.46 -1.77
C TYR A 331 10.93 -6.86 -2.38
N ASP A 332 10.95 -7.00 -3.72
CA ASP A 332 11.13 -8.31 -4.38
C ASP A 332 12.48 -8.96 -3.97
N PHE A 333 13.52 -8.15 -3.78
CA PHE A 333 14.84 -8.57 -3.35
C PHE A 333 14.83 -9.07 -1.91
N LEU A 334 14.28 -8.29 -0.97
CA LEU A 334 14.28 -8.62 0.46
C LEU A 334 13.43 -9.84 0.80
N THR A 335 12.41 -10.15 -0.01
CA THR A 335 11.52 -11.31 0.19
C THR A 335 11.99 -12.57 -0.54
N ASP A 336 13.14 -12.55 -1.22
CA ASP A 336 13.72 -13.70 -1.90
C ASP A 336 15.07 -14.04 -1.26
N GLU A 337 15.15 -15.20 -0.60
CA GLU A 337 16.36 -15.64 0.11
C GLU A 337 17.55 -15.83 -0.83
N SER A 338 17.32 -16.37 -2.03
CA SER A 338 18.38 -16.61 -3.02
C SER A 338 19.00 -15.28 -3.48
N ARG A 339 18.17 -14.23 -3.60
CA ARG A 339 18.57 -12.90 -4.06
C ARG A 339 19.14 -12.03 -2.96
N SER A 340 18.62 -12.07 -1.73
CA SER A 340 19.07 -11.19 -0.63
C SER A 340 20.09 -11.82 0.31
N LYS A 341 20.19 -13.16 0.37
CA LYS A 341 21.10 -13.91 1.26
C LYS A 341 20.99 -13.41 2.71
N GLU A 342 22.06 -12.84 3.27
CA GLU A 342 22.07 -12.30 4.63
C GLU A 342 21.06 -11.18 4.86
N SER A 343 20.55 -10.50 3.83
CA SER A 343 19.54 -9.45 4.01
C SER A 343 18.10 -9.96 3.92
N PHE A 344 17.91 -11.27 3.75
CA PHE A 344 16.58 -11.88 3.68
C PHE A 344 15.78 -11.61 4.95
N VAL A 345 14.59 -11.03 4.79
CA VAL A 345 13.77 -10.62 5.94
C VAL A 345 12.98 -11.77 6.56
N GLY A 346 12.95 -12.95 5.91
CA GLY A 346 12.18 -14.09 6.37
C GLY A 346 10.75 -14.11 5.83
N GLU A 347 10.03 -15.19 6.16
CA GLU A 347 8.66 -15.43 5.70
C GLU A 347 7.67 -14.36 6.18
N PRO A 348 6.80 -13.83 5.30
CA PRO A 348 5.81 -12.79 5.66
C PRO A 348 4.91 -13.19 6.84
N THR A 349 4.56 -14.48 6.96
CA THR A 349 3.67 -14.99 8.02
C THR A 349 4.19 -14.70 9.43
N MET A 350 5.51 -14.68 9.63
CA MET A 350 6.12 -14.36 10.93
C MET A 350 5.96 -12.87 11.29
N HIS A 351 6.07 -11.99 10.30
CA HIS A 351 5.91 -10.55 10.49
C HIS A 351 4.45 -10.17 10.72
N HIS A 352 3.51 -10.83 10.02
CA HIS A 352 2.08 -10.69 10.33
C HIS A 352 1.76 -11.16 11.76
N GLN A 353 2.32 -12.29 12.20
CA GLN A 353 2.16 -12.75 13.58
C GLN A 353 2.69 -11.72 14.60
N SER A 354 3.88 -11.17 14.36
CA SER A 354 4.48 -10.12 15.19
C SER A 354 3.60 -8.87 15.25
N LEU A 355 3.12 -8.38 14.11
CA LEU A 355 2.24 -7.20 14.03
C LEU A 355 0.89 -7.44 14.70
N ALA A 356 0.30 -8.63 14.58
CA ALA A 356 -0.93 -8.97 15.30
C ALA A 356 -0.73 -8.90 16.82
N PHE A 357 0.34 -9.51 17.32
CA PHE A 357 0.67 -9.55 18.74
C PHE A 357 0.93 -8.15 19.30
N VAL A 358 1.71 -7.34 18.59
CA VAL A 358 1.97 -5.95 18.99
C VAL A 358 0.73 -5.09 18.93
N SER A 359 -0.12 -5.25 17.90
CA SER A 359 -1.38 -4.51 17.79
C SER A 359 -2.28 -4.75 19.00
N LEU A 360 -2.40 -6.00 19.46
CA LEU A 360 -3.15 -6.34 20.67
C LEU A 360 -2.55 -5.69 21.93
N ARG A 361 -1.21 -5.59 22.01
CA ARG A 361 -0.53 -4.93 23.13
C ARG A 361 -0.70 -3.41 23.13
N VAL A 362 -0.66 -2.77 21.96
CA VAL A 362 -0.97 -1.33 21.81
C VAL A 362 -2.40 -1.09 22.27
N MET A 363 -3.35 -1.86 21.76
CA MET A 363 -4.76 -1.77 22.17
C MET A 363 -4.94 -1.98 23.67
N LYS A 364 -4.29 -2.99 24.26
CA LYS A 364 -4.34 -3.25 25.70
C LYS A 364 -3.82 -2.07 26.55
N ALA A 365 -2.86 -1.31 26.04
CA ALA A 365 -2.25 -0.21 26.76
C ALA A 365 -2.96 1.14 26.58
N GLU A 366 -3.57 1.37 25.42
CA GLU A 366 -4.08 2.70 25.04
C GLU A 366 -5.61 2.77 24.99
N LEU A 367 -6.30 1.64 24.80
CA LEU A 367 -7.77 1.62 24.85
C LEU A 367 -8.27 1.92 26.26
N ARG A 368 -9.23 2.83 26.33
CA ARG A 368 -9.91 3.21 27.58
C ARG A 368 -11.33 3.67 27.27
N PHE A 369 -12.19 3.58 28.29
CA PHE A 369 -13.56 4.09 28.22
C PHE A 369 -13.58 5.58 27.86
N ASN A 370 -14.46 5.97 26.94
CA ASN A 370 -14.71 7.35 26.55
C ASN A 370 -13.42 8.09 26.16
N ILE A 371 -12.63 7.51 25.25
CA ILE A 371 -11.25 7.93 24.94
C ILE A 371 -11.16 9.39 24.47
N CYS A 372 -12.21 9.87 23.78
CA CYS A 372 -12.35 11.24 23.28
C CYS A 372 -13.17 12.16 24.20
N GLY A 373 -13.56 11.71 25.39
CA GLY A 373 -14.22 12.55 26.40
C GLY A 373 -15.59 13.10 25.95
N LEU A 374 -16.39 12.31 25.25
CA LEU A 374 -17.73 12.69 24.84
C LEU A 374 -18.58 13.00 26.08
N LYS A 375 -19.15 14.21 26.15
CA LYS A 375 -19.84 14.72 27.34
C LYS A 375 -21.23 14.11 27.55
N ASN A 376 -21.92 13.76 26.48
CA ASN A 376 -23.27 13.18 26.54
C ASN A 376 -23.56 12.32 25.31
N SER A 377 -24.65 11.55 25.38
CA SER A 377 -25.15 10.70 24.28
C SER A 377 -26.19 11.39 23.38
N TYR A 378 -26.74 12.53 23.81
CA TYR A 378 -27.84 13.22 23.12
C TYR A 378 -27.42 13.82 21.77
N LEU A 379 -26.15 14.20 21.65
CA LEU A 379 -25.61 14.76 20.41
C LEU A 379 -25.08 13.64 19.49
N PRO A 380 -25.39 13.69 18.19
CA PRO A 380 -24.67 12.86 17.23
C PRO A 380 -23.19 13.27 17.17
N ASN A 381 -22.32 12.33 16.82
CA ASN A 381 -20.87 12.55 16.67
C ASN A 381 -20.59 13.78 15.79
N ALA A 382 -21.32 13.93 14.69
CA ALA A 382 -21.20 15.05 13.76
C ALA A 382 -21.57 16.44 14.33
N ALA A 383 -22.28 16.50 15.47
CA ALA A 383 -22.63 17.75 16.14
C ALA A 383 -21.64 18.14 17.25
N VAL A 384 -20.62 17.31 17.52
CA VAL A 384 -19.60 17.58 18.52
C VAL A 384 -18.46 18.37 17.87
N THR A 385 -18.42 19.68 18.12
CA THR A 385 -17.53 20.63 17.41
C THR A 385 -16.03 20.35 17.54
N VAL A 386 -15.59 19.77 18.66
CA VAL A 386 -14.18 19.49 18.96
C VAL A 386 -13.79 18.02 18.76
N LEU A 387 -14.67 17.21 18.13
CA LEU A 387 -14.46 15.77 18.05
C LEU A 387 -13.24 15.39 17.21
N GLU A 388 -13.03 16.06 16.08
CA GLU A 388 -11.87 15.78 15.21
C GLU A 388 -10.54 16.08 15.91
N GLU A 389 -10.47 17.19 16.65
CA GLU A 389 -9.31 17.55 17.48
C GLU A 389 -9.08 16.53 18.59
N SER A 390 -10.14 16.11 19.30
CA SER A 390 -10.06 15.06 20.32
C SER A 390 -9.58 13.72 19.75
N ILE A 391 -10.04 13.34 18.56
CA ILE A 391 -9.60 12.10 17.89
C ILE A 391 -8.10 12.17 17.60
N ILE A 392 -7.62 13.27 17.02
CA ILE A 392 -6.19 13.47 16.72
C ILE A 392 -5.35 13.47 18.01
N GLN A 393 -5.87 14.07 19.09
CA GLN A 393 -5.15 14.18 20.35
C GLN A 393 -5.09 12.86 21.14
N TYR A 394 -6.17 12.08 21.16
CA TYR A 394 -6.32 10.94 22.06
C TYR A 394 -6.24 9.57 21.39
N ILE A 395 -6.37 9.49 20.07
CA ILE A 395 -6.26 8.22 19.33
C ILE A 395 -5.00 8.26 18.47
N SER A 396 -3.91 7.72 19.02
CA SER A 396 -2.60 7.66 18.37
C SER A 396 -2.64 6.94 17.01
N PRO A 397 -1.78 7.28 16.04
CA PRO A 397 -1.75 6.59 14.76
C PRO A 397 -1.48 5.08 14.87
N GLU A 398 -0.64 4.65 15.81
CA GLU A 398 -0.38 3.24 16.12
C GLU A 398 -1.60 2.53 16.70
N LEU A 399 -2.42 3.20 17.52
CA LEU A 399 -3.70 2.66 18.00
C LEU A 399 -4.70 2.54 16.85
N GLN A 400 -4.83 3.57 16.01
CA GLN A 400 -5.70 3.52 14.83
C GLN A 400 -5.33 2.35 13.91
N TYR A 401 -4.03 2.19 13.62
CA TYR A 401 -3.51 1.07 12.84
C TYR A 401 -3.86 -0.27 13.51
N SER A 402 -3.56 -0.41 14.81
CA SER A 402 -3.76 -1.63 15.57
C SER A 402 -5.23 -2.06 15.58
N CYS A 403 -6.14 -1.13 15.85
CA CYS A 403 -7.58 -1.37 15.82
C CYS A 403 -8.06 -1.82 14.43
N ARG A 404 -7.55 -1.20 13.36
CA ARG A 404 -8.01 -1.48 12.00
C ARG A 404 -7.48 -2.81 11.45
N PHE A 405 -6.26 -3.21 11.81
CA PHE A 405 -5.54 -4.25 11.06
C PHE A 405 -5.18 -5.52 11.83
N TRP A 406 -5.33 -5.58 13.16
CA TRP A 406 -4.93 -6.76 13.94
C TRP A 406 -5.54 -8.08 13.42
N MET A 407 -6.83 -8.10 13.05
CA MET A 407 -7.51 -9.29 12.51
C MET A 407 -6.95 -9.72 11.15
N SER A 408 -6.65 -8.75 10.29
CA SER A 408 -6.04 -9.00 8.98
C SER A 408 -4.64 -9.60 9.13
N HIS A 409 -3.88 -9.16 10.14
CA HIS A 409 -2.60 -9.79 10.50
C HIS A 409 -2.77 -11.20 11.04
N VAL A 410 -3.74 -11.45 11.94
CA VAL A 410 -4.03 -12.80 12.45
C VAL A 410 -4.36 -13.76 11.30
N LYS A 411 -5.22 -13.34 10.37
CA LYS A 411 -5.60 -14.13 9.19
C LYS A 411 -4.39 -14.52 8.31
N ALA A 412 -3.40 -13.64 8.22
CA ALA A 412 -2.18 -13.87 7.42
C ALA A 412 -1.06 -14.58 8.20
N ALA A 413 -1.20 -14.74 9.51
CA ALA A 413 -0.22 -15.38 10.37
C ALA A 413 -0.43 -16.90 10.46
N LYS A 414 0.65 -17.63 10.77
CA LYS A 414 0.52 -19.02 11.23
C LYS A 414 -0.09 -19.05 12.63
N PHE A 415 -0.75 -20.15 12.97
CA PHE A 415 -1.29 -20.34 14.32
C PHE A 415 -0.19 -20.28 15.37
N ALA A 416 -0.47 -19.59 16.48
CA ALA A 416 0.42 -19.54 17.63
C ALA A 416 -0.37 -19.38 18.93
N SER A 417 -0.15 -20.30 19.86
CA SER A 417 -0.83 -20.33 21.16
C SER A 417 -0.67 -19.03 21.98
N PRO A 418 0.51 -18.39 22.06
CA PRO A 418 0.65 -17.12 22.77
C PRO A 418 -0.18 -15.97 22.16
N LEU A 419 -0.34 -15.96 20.83
CA LEU A 419 -1.18 -14.97 20.16
C LEU A 419 -2.66 -15.25 20.41
N ALA A 420 -3.08 -16.52 20.39
CA ALA A 420 -4.45 -16.90 20.73
C ALA A 420 -4.82 -16.49 22.16
N ALA A 421 -3.90 -16.61 23.12
CA ALA A 421 -4.12 -16.15 24.50
C ALA A 421 -4.32 -14.62 24.61
N GLU A 422 -3.57 -13.82 23.85
CA GLU A 422 -3.77 -12.36 23.81
C GLU A 422 -5.12 -12.00 23.17
N ILE A 423 -5.55 -12.72 22.12
CA ILE A 423 -6.87 -12.54 21.48
C ILE A 423 -7.99 -12.89 22.45
N GLU A 424 -7.86 -14.01 23.17
CA GLU A 424 -8.83 -14.44 24.17
C GLU A 424 -8.97 -13.39 25.27
N TYR A 425 -7.86 -12.93 25.84
CA TYR A 425 -7.85 -11.86 26.83
C TYR A 425 -8.52 -10.58 26.29
N PHE A 426 -8.24 -10.19 25.05
CA PHE A 426 -8.79 -8.98 24.45
C PHE A 426 -10.31 -9.07 24.23
N LEU A 427 -10.80 -10.20 23.71
CA LEU A 427 -12.21 -10.37 23.34
C LEU A 427 -13.11 -10.68 24.53
N THR A 428 -12.58 -11.29 25.59
CA THR A 428 -13.35 -11.67 26.79
C THR A 428 -13.38 -10.58 27.86
N ASN A 429 -12.78 -9.42 27.58
CA ASN A 429 -12.65 -8.31 28.51
C ASN A 429 -13.33 -7.05 27.97
N VAL A 430 -13.57 -6.06 28.84
CA VAL A 430 -14.25 -4.79 28.49
C VAL A 430 -13.52 -3.99 27.42
N THR A 431 -12.25 -4.31 27.16
CA THR A 431 -11.42 -3.74 26.09
C THR A 431 -12.05 -3.89 24.71
N VAL A 432 -12.86 -4.92 24.46
CA VAL A 432 -13.57 -5.08 23.18
C VAL A 432 -14.56 -3.93 22.95
N LEU A 433 -15.18 -3.38 24.00
CA LEU A 433 -16.06 -2.23 23.88
C LEU A 433 -15.28 -0.97 23.54
N PHE A 434 -14.14 -0.75 24.22
CA PHE A 434 -13.27 0.40 23.94
C PHE A 434 -12.72 0.34 22.50
N TYR A 435 -12.46 -0.86 22.01
CA TYR A 435 -12.11 -1.10 20.61
C TYR A 435 -13.21 -0.66 19.64
N LEU A 436 -14.47 -1.07 19.88
CA LEU A 436 -15.61 -0.64 19.07
C LEU A 436 -15.83 0.87 19.14
N GLU A 437 -15.55 1.49 20.28
CA GLU A 437 -15.58 2.95 20.46
C GLU A 437 -14.61 3.64 19.51
N VAL A 438 -13.34 3.21 19.49
CA VAL A 438 -12.31 3.75 18.59
C VAL A 438 -12.70 3.54 17.12
N LEU A 439 -13.17 2.35 16.75
CA LEU A 439 -13.64 2.09 15.38
C LEU A 439 -14.81 2.96 14.97
N SER A 440 -15.72 3.26 15.89
CA SER A 440 -16.84 4.18 15.62
C SER A 440 -16.34 5.61 15.36
N LEU A 441 -15.50 6.11 16.26
CA LEU A 441 -14.94 7.47 16.19
C LEU A 441 -14.11 7.69 14.93
N THR A 442 -13.33 6.67 14.53
CA THR A 442 -12.48 6.69 13.34
C THR A 442 -13.19 6.23 12.06
N GLN A 443 -14.52 6.06 12.09
CA GLN A 443 -15.34 5.65 10.94
C GLN A 443 -14.87 4.33 10.29
N SER A 444 -14.28 3.44 11.09
CA SER A 444 -13.65 2.18 10.68
C SER A 444 -14.43 0.94 11.14
N LEU A 445 -15.67 1.10 11.64
CA LEU A 445 -16.53 -0.01 12.08
C LEU A 445 -17.11 -0.85 10.92
N SER A 446 -17.21 -0.24 9.73
CA SER A 446 -17.77 -0.92 8.55
C SER A 446 -16.86 -2.07 8.10
N GLY A 447 -17.42 -3.29 7.99
CA GLY A 447 -16.70 -4.49 7.59
C GLY A 447 -16.02 -5.24 8.75
N THR A 448 -15.94 -4.65 9.96
CA THR A 448 -15.32 -5.25 11.15
C THR A 448 -15.96 -6.58 11.52
N ALA A 449 -17.28 -6.69 11.48
CA ALA A 449 -18.01 -7.94 11.72
C ALA A 449 -17.49 -9.09 10.84
N SER A 450 -17.32 -8.83 9.53
CA SER A 450 -16.82 -9.84 8.58
C SER A 450 -15.34 -10.19 8.79
N LEU A 451 -14.52 -9.23 9.20
CA LEU A 451 -13.11 -9.47 9.54
C LEU A 451 -12.98 -10.30 10.82
N LEU A 452 -13.86 -10.09 11.79
CA LEU A 452 -13.86 -10.84 13.04
C LEU A 452 -14.18 -12.32 12.80
N SER A 453 -15.21 -12.61 11.99
CA SER A 453 -15.53 -14.00 11.59
C SER A 453 -14.37 -14.65 10.83
N SER A 454 -13.55 -13.86 10.14
CA SER A 454 -12.39 -14.37 9.38
C SER A 454 -11.24 -14.88 10.27
N VAL A 455 -11.29 -14.63 11.58
CA VAL A 455 -10.35 -15.20 12.57
C VAL A 455 -10.74 -16.63 12.97
N ILE A 456 -12.02 -17.03 12.85
CA ILE A 456 -12.49 -18.37 13.23
C ILE A 456 -11.70 -19.49 12.50
N PRO A 457 -11.47 -19.42 11.18
CA PRO A 457 -10.66 -20.42 10.47
C PRO A 457 -9.23 -20.57 11.00
N TRP A 458 -8.66 -19.52 11.60
CA TRP A 458 -7.29 -19.53 12.15
C TRP A 458 -7.18 -20.38 13.43
N ILE A 459 -8.28 -20.53 14.19
CA ILE A 459 -8.35 -21.35 15.42
C ILE A 459 -9.19 -22.64 15.26
N LYS A 460 -9.65 -22.97 14.05
CA LYS A 460 -10.67 -24.02 13.84
C LYS A 460 -10.22 -25.40 14.32
N ASP A 461 -8.94 -25.74 14.14
CA ASP A 461 -8.39 -27.06 14.44
C ASP A 461 -8.01 -27.23 15.93
N TYR A 462 -8.29 -26.21 16.75
CA TYR A 462 -7.88 -26.13 18.13
C TYR A 462 -9.11 -26.02 19.05
N HIS A 463 -9.51 -27.16 19.62
CA HIS A 463 -10.75 -27.29 20.41
C HIS A 463 -10.76 -26.38 21.64
N ASN A 464 -9.60 -26.12 22.25
CA ASN A 464 -9.45 -25.33 23.48
C ASN A 464 -9.87 -23.85 23.37
N TYR A 465 -10.10 -23.33 22.16
CA TYR A 465 -10.46 -21.91 21.94
C TYR A 465 -11.95 -21.69 21.65
N ALA A 466 -12.82 -22.48 22.29
CA ALA A 466 -14.27 -22.31 22.17
C ALA A 466 -14.73 -20.93 22.67
N GLN A 467 -14.11 -20.43 23.74
CA GLN A 467 -14.41 -19.11 24.30
C GLN A 467 -14.11 -17.97 23.30
N ILE A 468 -13.00 -18.07 22.56
CA ILE A 468 -12.70 -17.11 21.47
C ILE A 468 -13.79 -17.15 20.39
N ARG A 469 -14.24 -18.34 19.96
CA ARG A 469 -15.28 -18.47 18.94
C ARG A 469 -16.62 -17.87 19.38
N ASN A 470 -17.00 -18.09 20.64
CA ASN A 470 -18.22 -17.51 21.20
C ASN A 470 -18.09 -15.99 21.29
N ALA A 471 -17.00 -15.46 21.85
CA ALA A 471 -16.79 -14.03 21.95
C ALA A 471 -16.75 -13.32 20.59
N ILE A 472 -16.18 -13.95 19.56
CA ILE A 472 -16.25 -13.47 18.16
C ILE A 472 -17.71 -13.38 17.71
N THR A 473 -18.49 -14.44 17.93
CA THR A 473 -19.90 -14.52 17.49
C THR A 473 -20.74 -13.44 18.19
N ASP A 474 -20.58 -13.25 19.49
CA ASP A 474 -21.32 -12.28 20.28
C ASP A 474 -20.97 -10.84 19.86
N THR A 475 -19.68 -10.56 19.70
CA THR A 475 -19.19 -9.25 19.22
C THR A 475 -19.68 -8.97 17.80
N GLU A 476 -19.69 -9.97 16.92
CA GLU A 476 -20.20 -9.85 15.56
C GLU A 476 -21.69 -9.49 15.55
N GLN A 477 -22.50 -10.17 16.37
CA GLN A 477 -23.93 -9.87 16.51
C GLN A 477 -24.17 -8.46 17.03
N LEU A 478 -23.40 -8.03 18.04
CA LEU A 478 -23.46 -6.67 18.57
C LEU A 478 -23.18 -5.62 17.47
N ILE A 479 -22.11 -5.80 16.69
CA ILE A 479 -21.77 -4.91 15.57
C ILE A 479 -22.90 -4.91 14.53
N ARG A 480 -23.36 -6.07 14.08
CA ARG A 480 -24.39 -6.16 13.04
C ARG A 480 -25.71 -5.49 13.46
N ARG A 481 -26.07 -5.61 14.74
CA ARG A 481 -27.34 -5.07 15.27
C ARG A 481 -27.27 -3.58 15.60
N PHE A 482 -26.11 -3.10 16.06
CA PHE A 482 -25.98 -1.75 16.63
C PHE A 482 -24.97 -0.84 15.90
N ALA A 483 -24.38 -1.24 14.78
CA ALA A 483 -23.43 -0.39 14.04
C ALA A 483 -24.00 0.98 13.69
N ALA A 484 -25.24 1.06 13.19
CA ALA A 484 -25.86 2.33 12.80
C ALA A 484 -25.99 3.34 13.96
N PRO A 485 -26.60 2.98 15.12
CA PRO A 485 -26.67 3.91 16.25
C PRO A 485 -25.29 4.26 16.82
N ILE A 486 -24.36 3.28 16.88
CA ILE A 486 -22.99 3.51 17.39
C ILE A 486 -22.23 4.50 16.50
N LEU A 487 -22.29 4.35 15.18
CA LEU A 487 -21.63 5.26 14.23
C LEU A 487 -22.22 6.67 14.26
N ARG A 488 -23.53 6.79 14.50
CA ARG A 488 -24.21 8.08 14.62
C ARG A 488 -23.86 8.80 15.92
N SER A 489 -23.84 8.07 17.04
CA SER A 489 -23.51 8.60 18.37
C SER A 489 -22.84 7.50 19.19
N THR A 490 -21.51 7.60 19.28
CA THR A 490 -20.65 6.56 19.87
C THR A 490 -21.05 6.15 21.29
N PRO A 491 -21.51 7.05 22.20
CA PRO A 491 -21.92 6.66 23.55
C PRO A 491 -23.06 5.64 23.60
N HIS A 492 -23.86 5.51 22.54
CA HIS A 492 -24.90 4.48 22.46
C HIS A 492 -24.35 3.05 22.42
N LEU A 493 -23.05 2.87 22.21
CA LEU A 493 -22.38 1.60 22.49
C LEU A 493 -22.63 1.14 23.93
N TYR A 494 -22.53 2.06 24.89
CA TYR A 494 -22.70 1.77 26.32
C TYR A 494 -24.15 1.89 26.78
N PHE A 495 -24.88 2.89 26.28
CA PHE A 495 -26.24 3.17 26.76
C PHE A 495 -27.33 2.34 26.06
N SER A 496 -27.08 1.83 24.85
CA SER A 496 -28.10 1.15 24.06
C SER A 496 -27.67 -0.24 23.62
N ALA A 497 -26.48 -0.37 23.02
CA ALA A 497 -26.02 -1.65 22.48
C ALA A 497 -25.73 -2.66 23.59
N LEU A 498 -24.92 -2.29 24.59
CA LEU A 498 -24.54 -3.20 25.67
C LEU A 498 -25.73 -3.69 26.52
N PRO A 499 -26.68 -2.85 26.98
CA PRO A 499 -27.84 -3.33 27.75
C PRO A 499 -28.82 -4.15 26.91
N SER A 500 -28.77 -4.03 25.59
CA SER A 500 -29.63 -4.76 24.65
C SER A 500 -28.92 -5.96 24.00
N ALA A 501 -27.68 -6.25 24.41
CA ALA A 501 -26.96 -7.43 23.96
C ALA A 501 -27.56 -8.67 24.62
N PRO A 502 -27.83 -9.75 23.88
CA PRO A 502 -28.29 -11.00 24.49
C PRO A 502 -27.22 -11.53 25.46
N THR A 503 -27.66 -11.89 26.67
CA THR A 503 -26.85 -12.46 27.76
C THR A 503 -26.54 -13.93 27.56
#